data_AF-A0A0D0DXS8-F1
#
_entry.id   AF-A0A0D0DXS8-F1
#
_cell.length_a   1.000
_cell.length_b   1.000
_cell.length_c   1.000
_cell.angle_alpha   90.00
_cell.angle_beta   90.00
_cell.angle_gamma   90.00
#
_symmetry.space_group_name_H-M   'P 1'
#
loop_
_entity.id
_entity.type
_entity.pdbx_description
1 polymer ?
#
loop_
_entity_poly.entity_id
_entity_poly.type
_entity_poly.pdbx_seq_one_letter_code
_entity_poly.pdbx_strand_id
1 'polypeptide(L)'
;TFYLPAYPADLNPSSLQPACTARDRLQKWQPAPHATHDPHSSPTTFQESDLNRIKDVIAHTCAESTKESYGSSLLIFHVFCDAKSIPDHDHAPANSELISMFISSLAGQYSGSTIANYLQGVRMWHIMHRLDWSHNNTEIEALLKAAVTLAPVSSKHKPCGPYTIAVLSLMHDNLNLTDLARAAVFACLTMTFWCTAHMGEFTVPCLDSFDSSLHVKPSNVTHETD
;
A
#
# COMPACT_ATOMS: atom_id res chain seq x y z
N THR A 1 -11.70 -19.96 -13.64
CA THR A 1 -11.26 -19.47 -12.33
C THR A 1 -9.92 -18.80 -12.50
N PHE A 2 -9.89 -17.46 -12.60
CA PHE A 2 -8.65 -16.70 -12.78
C PHE A 2 -7.96 -16.54 -11.44
N TYR A 3 -7.20 -17.54 -10.99
CA TYR A 3 -6.25 -17.30 -9.91
C TYR A 3 -5.13 -16.41 -10.45
N LEU A 4 -4.88 -15.26 -9.83
CA LEU A 4 -3.54 -14.69 -9.91
C LEU A 4 -2.59 -15.75 -9.33
N PRO A 5 -1.56 -16.18 -10.06
CA PRO A 5 -0.65 -17.19 -9.55
C PRO A 5 -0.06 -16.72 -8.22
N ALA A 6 0.15 -17.65 -7.29
CA ALA A 6 0.99 -17.41 -6.14
C ALA A 6 2.31 -16.81 -6.64
N TYR A 7 2.73 -15.72 -5.97
CA TYR A 7 3.91 -14.92 -6.26
C TYR A 7 5.02 -15.77 -6.90
N PRO A 8 5.28 -15.66 -8.22
CA PRO A 8 6.26 -16.51 -8.85
C PRO A 8 7.63 -16.20 -8.25
N ALA A 9 8.33 -17.24 -7.79
CA ALA A 9 9.70 -17.12 -7.26
C ALA A 9 10.67 -16.58 -8.34
N ASP A 10 10.29 -16.76 -9.61
CA ASP A 10 11.07 -16.40 -10.78
C ASP A 10 10.35 -15.30 -11.59
N LEU A 11 10.16 -14.13 -10.98
CA LEU A 11 9.96 -12.91 -11.79
C LEU A 11 11.21 -12.76 -12.65
N ASN A 12 11.10 -12.97 -13.96
CA ASN A 12 12.20 -12.69 -14.87
C ASN A 12 12.59 -11.22 -14.66
N PRO A 13 13.82 -10.93 -14.19
CA PRO A 13 14.19 -9.56 -13.88
C PRO A 13 14.28 -8.77 -15.19
N SER A 14 13.22 -8.04 -15.50
CA SER A 14 13.25 -7.01 -16.54
C SER A 14 14.18 -5.89 -16.08
N SER A 15 14.99 -5.34 -16.98
CA SER A 15 15.82 -4.17 -16.68
C SER A 15 15.00 -2.96 -16.23
N LEU A 16 13.70 -2.95 -16.56
CA LEU A 16 12.75 -1.92 -16.17
C LEU A 16 12.25 -2.07 -14.72
N GLN A 17 12.40 -3.25 -14.10
CA GLN A 17 11.87 -3.58 -12.78
C GLN A 17 12.97 -4.15 -11.87
N PRO A 18 13.98 -3.33 -11.50
CA PRO A 18 15.06 -3.79 -10.64
C PRO A 18 14.55 -4.26 -9.27
N ALA A 19 15.25 -5.24 -8.69
CA ALA A 19 14.98 -5.72 -7.34
C ALA A 19 15.10 -4.58 -6.32
N CYS A 20 14.02 -4.31 -5.60
CA CYS A 20 13.94 -3.27 -4.58
C CYS A 20 12.80 -3.52 -3.58
N THR A 21 12.81 -2.76 -2.48
CA THR A 21 11.74 -2.79 -1.48
C THR A 21 10.41 -2.31 -2.06
N ALA A 22 9.28 -2.69 -1.47
CA ALA A 22 7.96 -2.31 -1.99
C ALA A 22 7.81 -0.79 -2.13
N ARG A 23 8.17 -0.01 -1.10
CA ARG A 23 8.17 1.47 -1.11
C ARG A 23 8.95 2.10 -2.26
N ASP A 24 10.03 1.48 -2.70
CA ASP A 24 10.90 2.05 -3.73
C ASP A 24 10.38 1.80 -5.16
N ARG A 25 9.48 0.83 -5.36
CA ARG A 25 9.08 0.38 -6.70
C ARG A 25 8.50 1.51 -7.54
N LEU A 26 7.68 2.38 -6.95
CA LEU A 26 7.08 3.52 -7.67
C LEU A 26 8.14 4.42 -8.33
N GLN A 27 9.29 4.60 -7.67
CA GLN A 27 10.38 5.45 -8.17
C GLN A 27 11.36 4.66 -9.06
N LYS A 28 11.73 3.45 -8.64
CA LYS A 28 12.77 2.65 -9.29
C LYS A 28 12.31 1.94 -10.55
N TRP A 29 11.05 1.49 -10.61
CA TRP A 29 10.54 0.80 -11.79
C TRP A 29 10.18 1.81 -12.88
N GLN A 30 10.69 1.59 -14.08
CA GLN A 30 10.50 2.49 -15.22
C GLN A 30 9.46 1.93 -16.20
N PRO A 31 8.64 2.80 -16.81
CA PRO A 31 7.85 2.40 -17.97
C PRO A 31 8.78 2.06 -19.15
N ALA A 32 8.32 1.21 -20.06
CA ALA A 32 9.06 0.97 -21.29
C ALA A 32 9.15 2.24 -22.14
N PRO A 33 10.25 2.45 -22.89
CA PRO A 33 10.39 3.62 -23.75
C PRO A 33 9.33 3.63 -24.86
N HIS A 34 8.62 4.74 -25.02
CA HIS A 34 7.69 4.91 -26.13
C HIS A 34 8.42 5.35 -27.39
N ALA A 35 8.11 4.69 -28.50
CA ALA A 35 8.68 4.99 -29.82
C ALA A 35 8.19 6.34 -30.40
N THR A 36 7.23 7.00 -29.77
CA THR A 36 6.66 8.27 -30.21
C THR A 36 7.50 9.47 -29.77
N HIS A 37 8.71 9.59 -30.34
CA HIS A 37 9.31 10.90 -30.50
C HIS A 37 8.67 11.56 -31.72
N ASP A 38 7.82 12.56 -31.51
CA ASP A 38 7.46 13.51 -32.56
C ASP A 38 8.72 14.29 -32.95
N PRO A 39 9.26 14.14 -34.18
CA PRO A 39 10.50 14.78 -34.61
C PRO A 39 10.43 16.31 -34.63
N HIS A 40 9.22 16.90 -34.54
CA HIS A 40 9.00 18.34 -34.62
C HIS A 40 8.84 19.03 -33.26
N SER A 41 8.75 18.27 -32.17
CA SER A 41 8.83 18.84 -30.83
C SER A 41 10.31 19.07 -30.50
N SER A 42 10.73 20.32 -30.34
CA SER A 42 12.01 20.64 -29.70
C SER A 42 11.75 20.61 -28.20
N PRO A 43 12.03 19.52 -27.46
CA PRO A 43 11.74 19.51 -26.04
C PRO A 43 12.82 20.38 -25.39
N THR A 44 12.40 21.31 -24.55
CA THR A 44 13.31 21.84 -23.53
C THR A 44 13.89 20.62 -22.81
N THR A 45 15.17 20.33 -23.05
CA THR A 45 15.81 19.13 -22.52
C THR A 45 16.15 19.43 -21.07
N PHE A 46 15.23 19.10 -20.17
CA PHE A 46 15.48 19.19 -18.73
C PHE A 46 16.54 18.16 -18.34
N GLN A 47 17.41 18.52 -17.40
CA GLN A 47 18.40 17.60 -16.88
C GLN A 47 17.68 16.45 -16.15
N GLU A 48 18.20 15.22 -16.28
CA GLU A 48 17.62 14.05 -15.62
C GLU A 48 17.48 14.23 -14.10
N SER A 49 18.39 14.99 -13.49
CA SER A 49 18.33 15.37 -12.07
C SER A 49 17.07 16.18 -11.71
N ASP A 50 16.60 17.06 -12.60
CA ASP A 50 15.42 17.88 -12.36
C ASP A 50 14.15 17.03 -12.45
N LEU A 51 14.11 16.09 -13.39
CA LEU A 51 13.01 15.14 -13.52
C LEU A 51 12.93 14.20 -12.31
N ASN A 52 14.08 13.71 -11.84
CA ASN A 52 14.16 12.89 -10.62
C ASN A 52 13.74 13.67 -9.37
N ARG A 53 14.16 14.93 -9.25
CA ARG A 53 13.74 15.78 -8.14
C ARG A 53 12.22 15.95 -8.09
N ILE A 54 11.57 16.06 -9.24
CA ILE A 54 10.10 16.18 -9.30
C ILE A 54 9.43 14.85 -8.87
N LYS A 55 9.96 13.69 -9.27
CA LYS A 55 9.50 12.39 -8.76
C LYS A 55 9.60 12.31 -7.24
N ASP A 56 10.71 12.78 -6.67
CA ASP A 56 10.90 12.81 -5.21
C ASP A 56 9.89 13.71 -4.51
N VAL A 57 9.62 14.90 -5.06
CA VAL A 57 8.61 15.82 -4.51
C VAL A 57 7.22 15.19 -4.55
N ILE A 58 6.84 14.54 -5.65
CA ILE A 58 5.55 13.82 -5.74
C ILE A 58 5.51 12.66 -4.73
N ALA A 59 6.62 11.95 -4.53
CA ALA A 59 6.69 10.86 -3.55
C ALA A 59 6.42 11.32 -2.11
N HIS A 60 6.71 12.58 -1.76
CA HIS A 60 6.36 13.14 -0.45
C HIS A 60 4.86 13.32 -0.22
N THR A 61 4.01 13.21 -1.24
CA THR A 61 2.54 13.20 -1.07
C THR A 61 2.04 11.92 -0.40
N CYS A 62 2.86 10.88 -0.34
CA CYS A 62 2.52 9.61 0.28
C CYS A 62 3.33 9.41 1.57
N ALA A 63 2.62 9.04 2.63
CA ALA A 63 3.25 8.43 3.80
C ALA A 63 3.94 7.13 3.41
N GLU A 64 4.86 6.67 4.24
CA GLU A 64 5.72 5.56 3.89
C GLU A 64 4.98 4.23 3.72
N SER A 65 4.03 3.96 4.61
CA SER A 65 3.12 2.82 4.49
C SER A 65 2.29 2.86 3.20
N THR A 66 1.93 4.05 2.73
CA THR A 66 1.23 4.24 1.46
C THR A 66 2.14 3.91 0.28
N LYS A 67 3.42 4.29 0.31
CA LYS A 67 4.38 3.91 -0.73
C LYS A 67 4.57 2.39 -0.77
N GLU A 68 4.69 1.72 0.37
CA GLU A 68 4.79 0.26 0.44
C GLU A 68 3.54 -0.43 -0.11
N SER A 69 2.36 0.07 0.27
CA SER A 69 1.07 -0.40 -0.25
C SER A 69 0.98 -0.23 -1.76
N TYR A 70 1.28 0.96 -2.28
CA TYR A 70 1.22 1.27 -3.71
C TYR A 70 2.30 0.56 -4.53
N GLY A 71 3.50 0.37 -4.01
CA GLY A 71 4.51 -0.43 -4.68
C GLY A 71 4.18 -1.93 -4.68
N SER A 72 3.43 -2.41 -3.68
CA SER A 72 2.84 -3.76 -3.71
C SER A 72 1.73 -3.84 -4.76
N SER A 73 0.86 -2.83 -4.83
CA SER A 73 -0.15 -2.69 -5.88
C SER A 73 0.45 -2.74 -7.29
N LEU A 74 1.55 -2.00 -7.51
CA LEU A 74 2.22 -1.92 -8.81
C LEU A 74 2.77 -3.30 -9.22
N LEU A 75 3.34 -4.05 -8.28
CA LEU A 75 3.76 -5.42 -8.56
C LEU A 75 2.59 -6.31 -8.98
N ILE A 76 1.45 -6.25 -8.28
CA ILE A 76 0.29 -7.06 -8.63
C ILE A 76 -0.20 -6.75 -10.06
N PHE A 77 -0.13 -5.49 -10.47
CA PHE A 77 -0.43 -5.07 -11.84
C PHE A 77 0.54 -5.69 -12.86
N HIS A 78 1.86 -5.61 -12.63
CA HIS A 78 2.83 -6.21 -13.54
C HIS A 78 2.71 -7.74 -13.61
N VAL A 79 2.51 -8.42 -12.48
CA VAL A 79 2.24 -9.87 -12.45
C VAL A 79 0.99 -10.22 -13.26
N PHE A 80 -0.06 -9.41 -13.17
CA PHE A 80 -1.26 -9.57 -14.00
C PHE A 80 -0.92 -9.41 -15.49
N CYS A 81 -0.17 -8.39 -15.86
CA CYS A 81 0.23 -8.14 -17.24
C CYS A 81 1.08 -9.29 -17.80
N ASP A 82 2.08 -9.76 -17.06
CA ASP A 82 2.93 -10.90 -17.45
C ASP A 82 2.08 -12.16 -17.65
N ALA A 83 1.16 -12.45 -16.72
CA ALA A 83 0.24 -13.58 -16.80
C ALA A 83 -0.72 -13.49 -18.00
N LYS A 84 -0.97 -12.29 -18.51
CA LYS A 84 -1.75 -12.03 -19.73
C LYS A 84 -0.89 -11.88 -20.98
N SER A 85 0.43 -12.00 -20.84
CA SER A 85 1.40 -11.78 -21.90
C SER A 85 1.22 -10.42 -22.60
N ILE A 86 0.89 -9.39 -21.80
CA ILE A 86 0.84 -8.01 -22.28
C ILE A 86 2.29 -7.54 -22.53
N PRO A 87 2.59 -6.92 -23.67
CA PRO A 87 3.91 -6.35 -23.92
C PRO A 87 4.24 -5.20 -22.96
N ASP A 88 5.52 -5.08 -22.57
CA ASP A 88 5.98 -4.03 -21.64
C ASP A 88 5.61 -2.59 -22.07
N HIS A 89 5.55 -2.32 -23.38
CA HIS A 89 5.16 -1.01 -23.92
C HIS A 89 3.66 -0.71 -23.80
N ASP A 90 2.83 -1.73 -23.58
CA ASP A 90 1.40 -1.57 -23.36
C ASP A 90 1.06 -1.43 -21.86
N HIS A 91 2.03 -1.60 -20.96
CA HIS A 91 1.84 -1.44 -19.52
C HIS A 91 1.62 0.01 -19.11
N ALA A 92 2.19 0.96 -19.86
CA ALA A 92 2.23 2.36 -19.47
C ALA A 92 2.38 3.27 -20.71
N PRO A 93 1.49 4.26 -20.97
CA PRO A 93 0.27 4.51 -20.22
C PRO A 93 -0.73 3.37 -20.44
N ALA A 94 -1.24 2.84 -19.33
CA ALA A 94 -2.25 1.79 -19.35
C ALA A 94 -3.55 2.35 -19.95
N ASN A 95 -4.03 1.73 -21.02
CA ASN A 95 -5.31 2.13 -21.61
C ASN A 95 -6.51 1.67 -20.74
N SER A 96 -7.70 2.20 -21.02
CA SER A 96 -8.92 1.88 -20.26
C SER A 96 -9.26 0.40 -20.27
N GLU A 97 -9.06 -0.29 -21.38
CA GLU A 97 -9.36 -1.71 -21.49
C GLU A 97 -8.45 -2.55 -20.58
N LEU A 98 -7.16 -2.22 -20.51
CA LEU A 98 -6.20 -2.88 -19.62
C LEU A 98 -6.56 -2.68 -18.15
N ILE A 99 -6.94 -1.46 -17.76
CA ILE A 99 -7.40 -1.17 -16.40
C ILE A 99 -8.70 -1.93 -16.08
N SER A 100 -9.67 -1.95 -16.99
CA SER A 100 -10.92 -2.69 -16.82
C SER A 100 -10.69 -4.20 -16.72
N MET A 101 -9.78 -4.77 -17.52
CA MET A 101 -9.37 -6.17 -17.43
C MET A 101 -8.66 -6.48 -16.10
N PHE A 102 -7.78 -5.59 -15.65
CA PHE A 102 -7.08 -5.73 -14.37
C PHE A 102 -8.07 -5.78 -13.20
N ILE A 103 -8.97 -4.81 -13.09
CA ILE A 103 -10.01 -4.75 -12.04
C ILE A 103 -10.91 -6.00 -12.10
N SER A 104 -11.34 -6.39 -13.31
CA SER A 104 -12.21 -7.55 -13.51
C SER A 104 -11.53 -8.86 -13.13
N SER A 105 -10.21 -8.98 -13.34
CA SER A 105 -9.46 -10.18 -12.96
C SER A 105 -9.39 -10.40 -11.44
N LEU A 106 -9.47 -9.31 -10.67
CA LEU A 106 -9.41 -9.32 -9.20
C LEU A 106 -10.79 -9.49 -8.55
N ALA A 107 -11.87 -9.25 -9.32
CA ALA A 107 -13.23 -9.34 -8.84
C ALA A 107 -13.54 -10.74 -8.30
N GLY A 108 -14.22 -10.80 -7.15
CA GLY A 108 -14.53 -12.07 -6.48
C GLY A 108 -13.39 -12.67 -5.67
N GLN A 109 -12.15 -12.18 -5.82
CA GLN A 109 -10.99 -12.66 -5.04
C GLN A 109 -10.60 -11.68 -3.94
N TYR A 110 -10.67 -10.39 -4.25
CA TYR A 110 -10.30 -9.32 -3.33
C TYR A 110 -11.50 -8.43 -3.01
N SER A 111 -11.44 -7.75 -1.86
CA SER A 111 -12.42 -6.74 -1.51
C SER A 111 -12.35 -5.55 -2.48
N GLY A 112 -13.47 -4.86 -2.70
CA GLY A 112 -13.47 -3.67 -3.58
C GLY A 112 -12.51 -2.58 -3.12
N SER A 113 -12.33 -2.39 -1.82
CA SER A 113 -11.36 -1.42 -1.28
C SER A 113 -9.92 -1.84 -1.55
N THR A 114 -9.60 -3.14 -1.48
CA THR A 114 -8.29 -3.67 -1.88
C THR A 114 -8.01 -3.39 -3.35
N ILE A 115 -8.98 -3.67 -4.24
CA ILE A 115 -8.83 -3.46 -5.68
C ILE A 115 -8.69 -1.97 -5.99
N ALA A 116 -9.46 -1.11 -5.33
CA ALA A 116 -9.32 0.35 -5.45
C ALA A 116 -7.91 0.82 -5.02
N ASN A 117 -7.37 0.29 -3.92
CA ASN A 117 -6.00 0.59 -3.49
C ASN A 117 -4.95 0.08 -4.50
N TYR A 118 -5.21 -1.06 -5.15
CA TYR A 118 -4.36 -1.53 -6.25
C TYR A 118 -4.33 -0.54 -7.41
N LEU A 119 -5.50 -0.10 -7.86
CA LEU A 119 -5.62 0.90 -8.92
C LEU A 119 -4.93 2.21 -8.57
N GLN A 120 -5.04 2.68 -7.33
CA GLN A 120 -4.40 3.91 -6.87
C GLN A 120 -2.86 3.83 -6.92
N GLY A 121 -2.28 2.66 -6.64
CA GLY A 121 -0.84 2.45 -6.80
C GLY A 121 -0.39 2.53 -8.27
N VAL A 122 -1.14 1.92 -9.18
CA VAL A 122 -0.88 2.00 -10.63
C VAL A 122 -1.00 3.44 -11.12
N ARG A 123 -2.05 4.15 -10.68
CA ARG A 123 -2.25 5.58 -10.99
C ARG A 123 -1.11 6.45 -10.48
N MET A 124 -0.66 6.23 -9.24
CA MET A 124 0.44 6.99 -8.66
C MET A 124 1.73 6.80 -9.45
N TRP A 125 2.02 5.56 -9.87
CA TRP A 125 3.15 5.28 -10.73
C TRP A 125 3.08 6.05 -12.06
N HIS A 126 1.92 6.09 -12.72
CA HIS A 126 1.72 6.88 -13.95
C HIS A 126 1.97 8.38 -13.73
N ILE A 127 1.44 8.94 -12.63
CA ILE A 127 1.65 10.35 -12.27
C ILE A 127 3.13 10.64 -12.04
N MET A 128 3.85 9.79 -11.29
CA MET A 128 5.28 9.96 -11.03
C MET A 128 6.12 9.92 -12.32
N HIS A 129 5.74 9.07 -13.27
CA HIS A 129 6.43 8.97 -14.57
C HIS A 129 5.85 9.87 -15.65
N ARG A 130 4.92 10.78 -15.30
CA ARG A 130 4.31 11.77 -16.20
C ARG A 130 3.61 11.15 -17.40
N LEU A 131 2.98 10.01 -17.18
CA LEU A 131 2.21 9.29 -18.18
C LEU A 131 0.75 9.72 -18.09
N ASP A 132 0.07 9.74 -19.24
CA ASP A 132 -1.34 10.06 -19.28
C ASP A 132 -2.18 9.07 -18.46
N TRP A 133 -3.13 9.61 -17.71
CA TRP A 133 -4.10 8.85 -16.91
C TRP A 133 -5.51 9.37 -17.18
N SER A 134 -6.04 9.04 -18.35
CA SER A 134 -7.37 9.46 -18.80
C SER A 134 -8.30 8.26 -18.93
N HIS A 135 -8.96 7.90 -17.83
CA HIS A 135 -9.87 6.76 -17.76
C HIS A 135 -11.31 7.18 -17.47
N ASN A 136 -12.25 6.33 -17.84
CA ASN A 136 -13.67 6.53 -17.52
C ASN A 136 -13.93 6.17 -16.05
N ASN A 137 -13.97 7.18 -15.18
CA ASN A 137 -14.21 6.98 -13.74
C ASN A 137 -15.54 6.25 -13.46
N THR A 138 -16.59 6.51 -14.26
CA THR A 138 -17.89 5.85 -14.10
C THR A 138 -17.79 4.35 -14.35
N GLU A 139 -17.01 3.94 -15.35
CA GLU A 139 -16.76 2.53 -15.66
C GLU A 139 -15.95 1.86 -14.55
N ILE A 140 -14.88 2.51 -14.08
CA ILE A 140 -14.07 2.03 -12.96
C ILE A 140 -14.93 1.83 -11.70
N GLU A 141 -15.77 2.82 -11.36
CA GLU A 141 -16.68 2.72 -10.21
C GLU A 141 -17.68 1.57 -10.36
N ALA A 142 -18.23 1.38 -11.55
CA ALA A 142 -19.13 0.26 -11.83
C ALA A 142 -18.43 -1.10 -11.66
N LEU A 143 -17.19 -1.24 -12.15
CA LEU A 143 -16.38 -2.45 -11.99
C LEU A 143 -16.03 -2.72 -10.52
N LEU A 144 -15.62 -1.70 -9.76
CA LEU A 144 -15.33 -1.83 -8.34
C LEU A 144 -16.58 -2.25 -7.55
N LYS A 145 -17.74 -1.68 -7.87
CA LYS A 145 -19.03 -2.07 -7.28
C LYS A 145 -19.41 -3.51 -7.64
N ALA A 146 -19.19 -3.91 -8.89
CA ALA A 146 -19.40 -5.29 -9.33
C ALA A 146 -18.48 -6.25 -8.56
N ALA A 147 -17.21 -5.91 -8.37
CA ALA A 147 -16.26 -6.71 -7.62
C ALA A 147 -16.71 -6.97 -6.16
N VAL A 148 -17.24 -5.94 -5.48
CA VAL A 148 -17.83 -6.08 -4.12
C VAL A 148 -19.03 -7.02 -4.11
N THR A 149 -19.84 -6.96 -5.17
CA THR A 149 -21.05 -7.80 -5.31
C THR A 149 -20.68 -9.26 -5.58
N LEU A 150 -19.62 -9.49 -6.37
CA LEU A 150 -19.11 -10.81 -6.72
C LEU A 150 -18.24 -11.44 -5.61
N ALA A 151 -17.78 -10.64 -4.63
CA ALA A 151 -16.99 -11.15 -3.52
C ALA A 151 -17.77 -12.21 -2.72
N PRO A 152 -17.18 -13.38 -2.44
CA PRO A 152 -17.86 -14.45 -1.74
C PRO A 152 -18.24 -13.99 -0.33
N VAL A 153 -19.39 -14.48 0.18
CA VAL A 153 -19.87 -14.10 1.52
C VAL A 153 -18.84 -14.42 2.60
N SER A 154 -18.02 -15.46 2.41
CA SER A 154 -16.91 -15.83 3.30
C SER A 154 -15.82 -14.76 3.41
N SER A 155 -15.66 -13.87 2.43
CA SER A 155 -14.71 -12.75 2.47
C SER A 155 -15.18 -11.58 3.34
N LYS A 156 -16.48 -11.55 3.70
CA LYS A 156 -17.07 -10.49 4.53
C LYS A 156 -16.97 -10.91 5.99
N HIS A 157 -16.04 -10.30 6.72
CA HIS A 157 -16.00 -10.45 8.17
C HIS A 157 -17.20 -9.74 8.82
N LYS A 158 -17.86 -10.42 9.76
CA LYS A 158 -18.81 -9.76 10.66
C LYS A 158 -18.06 -8.63 11.39
N PRO A 159 -18.66 -7.44 11.55
CA PRO A 159 -18.07 -6.40 12.37
C PRO A 159 -17.63 -6.96 13.73
N CYS A 160 -16.36 -6.74 14.09
CA CYS A 160 -15.88 -7.09 15.42
C CYS A 160 -16.65 -6.27 16.45
N GLY A 161 -17.13 -6.92 17.52
CA GLY A 161 -17.75 -6.21 18.63
C GLY A 161 -16.74 -5.27 19.32
N PRO A 162 -17.21 -4.23 20.01
CA PRO A 162 -16.32 -3.35 20.75
C PRO A 162 -15.64 -4.11 21.88
N TYR A 163 -14.40 -3.72 22.20
CA TYR A 163 -13.79 -4.11 23.47
C TYR A 163 -14.63 -3.54 24.62
N THR A 164 -14.84 -4.33 25.66
CA THR A 164 -15.60 -3.92 26.85
C THR A 164 -14.74 -4.06 28.09
N ILE A 165 -15.13 -3.37 29.17
CA ILE A 165 -14.47 -3.48 30.48
C ILE A 165 -14.46 -4.93 30.97
N ALA A 166 -15.52 -5.71 30.67
CA ALA A 166 -15.56 -7.13 31.00
C ALA A 166 -14.49 -7.94 30.26
N VAL A 167 -14.23 -7.63 28.98
CA VAL A 167 -13.13 -8.24 28.21
C VAL A 167 -11.78 -7.86 28.81
N LEU A 168 -11.57 -6.58 29.15
CA LEU A 168 -10.34 -6.12 29.80
C LEU A 168 -10.12 -6.82 31.16
N SER A 169 -11.19 -6.98 31.95
CA SER A 169 -11.13 -7.65 33.25
C SER A 169 -10.78 -9.13 33.08
N LEU A 170 -11.39 -9.82 32.13
CA LEU A 170 -11.06 -11.21 31.81
C LEU A 170 -9.61 -11.36 31.36
N MET A 171 -9.09 -10.42 30.55
CA MET A 171 -7.69 -10.41 30.16
C MET A 171 -6.77 -10.20 31.35
N HIS A 172 -7.07 -9.23 32.23
CA HIS A 172 -6.31 -8.97 33.45
C HIS A 172 -6.16 -10.24 34.30
N ASP A 173 -7.27 -10.95 34.53
CA ASP A 173 -7.31 -12.12 35.41
C ASP A 173 -6.56 -13.33 34.86
N ASN A 174 -6.36 -13.39 33.54
CA ASN A 174 -5.68 -14.51 32.87
C ASN A 174 -4.24 -14.19 32.44
N LEU A 175 -3.86 -12.91 32.42
CA LEU A 175 -2.50 -12.50 32.05
C LEU A 175 -1.59 -12.53 33.28
N ASN A 176 -0.43 -13.18 33.16
CA ASN A 176 0.57 -13.12 34.22
C ASN A 176 1.25 -11.74 34.25
N LEU A 177 0.76 -10.82 35.07
CA LEU A 177 1.30 -9.45 35.18
C LEU A 177 2.63 -9.37 35.96
N THR A 178 3.15 -10.48 36.49
CA THR A 178 4.53 -10.52 37.01
C THR A 178 5.58 -10.58 35.90
N ASP A 179 5.18 -10.99 34.69
CA ASP A 179 6.00 -10.93 33.49
C ASP A 179 5.93 -9.51 32.90
N LEU A 180 7.07 -8.81 32.90
CA LEU A 180 7.17 -7.42 32.45
C LEU A 180 6.67 -7.22 31.01
N ALA A 181 6.86 -8.20 30.12
CA ALA A 181 6.40 -8.09 28.75
C ALA A 181 4.85 -8.11 28.69
N ARG A 182 4.24 -9.02 29.45
CA ARG A 182 2.78 -9.14 29.55
C ARG A 182 2.17 -7.92 30.25
N ALA A 183 2.81 -7.43 31.30
CA ALA A 183 2.40 -6.21 31.99
C ALA A 183 2.42 -5.00 31.04
N ALA A 184 3.45 -4.85 30.22
CA ALA A 184 3.54 -3.79 29.22
C ALA A 184 2.43 -3.88 28.16
N VAL A 185 2.12 -5.09 27.66
CA VAL A 185 1.01 -5.31 26.72
C VAL A 185 -0.33 -4.92 27.35
N PHE A 186 -0.58 -5.31 28.60
CA PHE A 186 -1.81 -4.97 29.29
C PHE A 186 -1.92 -3.46 29.56
N ALA A 187 -0.83 -2.81 29.98
CA ALA A 187 -0.77 -1.36 30.14
C ALA A 187 -1.09 -0.64 28.82
N CYS A 188 -0.48 -1.06 27.71
CA CYS A 188 -0.75 -0.49 26.38
C CYS A 188 -2.23 -0.66 25.98
N LEU A 189 -2.80 -1.85 26.17
CA LEU A 189 -4.20 -2.14 25.88
C LEU A 189 -5.14 -1.22 26.68
N THR A 190 -4.93 -1.13 27.99
CA THR A 190 -5.77 -0.31 28.88
C THR A 190 -5.67 1.18 28.56
N MET A 191 -4.46 1.69 28.30
CA MET A 191 -4.26 3.08 27.88
C MET A 191 -4.97 3.36 26.55
N THR A 192 -4.80 2.48 25.56
CA THR A 192 -5.46 2.62 24.25
C THR A 192 -6.98 2.62 24.39
N PHE A 193 -7.53 1.75 25.24
CA PHE A 193 -8.96 1.66 25.52
C PHE A 193 -9.51 2.94 26.18
N TRP A 194 -8.88 3.41 27.26
CA TRP A 194 -9.39 4.55 28.03
C TRP A 194 -9.12 5.91 27.36
N CYS A 195 -8.01 6.04 26.62
CA CYS A 195 -7.70 7.25 25.85
C CYS A 195 -8.41 7.29 24.50
N THR A 196 -9.13 6.22 24.10
CA THR A 196 -9.71 6.07 22.75
C THR A 196 -8.69 6.28 21.63
N ALA A 197 -7.45 5.90 21.89
CA ALA A 197 -6.31 6.15 21.01
C ALA A 197 -6.15 5.05 19.97
N HIS A 198 -5.37 5.33 18.93
CA HIS A 198 -4.93 4.30 18.00
C HIS A 198 -3.75 3.52 18.60
N MET A 199 -3.72 2.20 18.38
CA MET A 199 -2.62 1.35 18.88
C MET A 199 -1.24 1.83 18.39
N GLY A 200 -1.17 2.40 17.18
CA GLY A 200 0.07 2.97 16.64
C GLY A 200 0.58 4.23 17.34
N GLU A 201 -0.19 4.83 18.25
CA GLU A 201 0.27 5.96 19.08
C GLU A 201 1.04 5.50 20.31
N PHE A 202 0.76 4.28 20.79
CA PHE A 202 1.37 3.69 21.98
C PHE A 202 2.37 2.58 21.68
N THR A 203 2.46 2.15 20.41
CA THR A 203 3.33 1.06 19.98
C THR A 203 4.16 1.46 18.77
N VAL A 204 5.33 0.84 18.64
CA VAL A 204 6.16 0.94 17.43
C VAL A 204 5.96 -0.30 16.54
N PRO A 205 6.08 -0.18 15.21
CA PRO A 205 5.84 -1.29 14.29
C PRO A 205 6.76 -2.49 14.50
N CYS A 206 8.01 -2.23 14.89
CA CYS A 206 8.99 -3.26 15.24
C CYS A 206 10.00 -2.70 16.26
N LEU A 207 10.80 -3.60 16.86
CA LEU A 207 11.78 -3.26 17.90
C LEU A 207 12.79 -2.18 17.43
N ASP A 208 13.21 -2.24 16.17
CA ASP A 208 14.20 -1.31 15.62
C ASP A 208 13.61 0.06 15.22
N SER A 209 12.28 0.23 15.30
CA SER A 209 11.60 1.50 15.01
C SER A 209 11.57 2.44 16.22
N PHE A 210 12.15 2.07 17.36
CA PHE A 210 12.19 2.91 18.53
C PHE A 210 13.17 4.08 18.36
N ASP A 211 12.64 5.29 18.14
CA ASP A 211 13.41 6.52 18.19
C ASP A 211 13.36 7.16 19.58
N SER A 212 14.53 7.24 20.22
CA SER A 212 14.70 7.89 21.52
C SER A 212 14.37 9.37 21.62
N SER A 213 14.37 10.08 20.50
CA SER A 213 14.08 11.51 20.43
C SER A 213 12.59 11.79 20.31
N LEU A 214 11.81 10.80 19.83
CA LEU A 214 10.37 10.89 19.60
C LEU A 214 9.57 10.13 20.66
N HIS A 215 10.05 8.96 21.07
CA HIS A 215 9.31 8.05 21.95
C HIS A 215 9.74 8.17 23.41
N VAL A 216 8.75 8.12 24.31
CA VAL A 216 8.94 8.21 25.76
C VAL A 216 9.72 7.01 26.29
N LYS A 217 10.73 7.28 27.13
CA LYS A 217 11.52 6.28 27.85
C LYS A 217 11.23 6.32 29.34
N PRO A 218 11.56 5.25 30.10
CA PRO A 218 11.52 5.27 31.56
C PRO A 218 12.31 6.44 32.18
N SER A 219 13.43 6.83 31.57
CA SER A 219 14.24 7.97 32.03
C SER A 219 13.59 9.35 31.82
N ASN A 220 12.49 9.44 31.07
CA ASN A 220 11.75 10.69 30.87
C ASN A 220 10.69 10.93 31.95
N VAL A 221 10.40 9.96 32.81
CA VAL A 221 9.40 10.10 33.87
C VAL A 221 10.00 10.92 35.03
N THR A 222 9.42 12.08 35.31
CA THR A 222 9.77 12.93 36.45
C THR A 222 8.62 12.96 37.45
N HIS A 223 8.94 12.85 38.73
CA HIS A 223 7.97 13.04 39.80
C HIS A 223 8.03 14.50 40.26
N GLU A 224 7.03 15.29 39.87
CA GLU A 224 6.80 16.60 40.49
C GLU A 224 6.08 16.39 41.81
N THR A 225 6.55 17.08 42.86
CA THR A 225 5.91 17.08 44.18
C THR A 225 5.31 18.48 44.35
N ASP A 226 4.00 18.55 44.60
CA ASP A 226 3.28 19.80 44.90
C ASP A 226 3.79 20.48 46.18
#